data_AF-A0A284S5V0-F1
#
_entry.id   AF-A0A284S5V0-F1
#
_cell.length_a   1.000
_cell.length_b   1.000
_cell.length_c   1.000
_cell.angle_alpha   90.00
_cell.angle_beta   90.00
_cell.angle_gamma   90.00
#
_symmetry.space_group_name_H-M   'P 1'
#
loop_
_entity.id
_entity.type
_entity.pdbx_description
1 polymer ?
#
loop_
_entity_poly.entity_id
_entity_poly.type
_entity_poly.pdbx_seq_one_letter_code
_entity_poly.pdbx_strand_id
1 'polypeptide(L)'
;MTMGQMDVNRNIGDLENHYRRYRYQRGITLPEVTLSAFTEIGQAESSIKVPKQRSYTGRSPVIPCSLADTPCATLGVQGVLDRLNATLGTSRTSRKRHTILKDFIERNYDFGTAYALLRRVWNIHNPSSIQDELRRREGKDRERRQKALVGNRIVDPDLRPRRVWDLCSNRVVPSWITSKRPTPISHAWVDEKDRVDVRTPINGKEWPVPIPKDVDLNLIRIEMLNLGAEYVWLDVLCLRQKGGLREDLRVEEWRLDVPTIGGVYARAACVVIYLSGLGRPLRLKDGDLDSNRNWFRRAWTLQEIGRARIIAGDMPDGPMHAQRIDDEDYETALLTRFHKELHSVQRHPNHIFAVLADMQKRVSTNPVDKVAGLAFRLQPHTIPAYHESETLEDAWTVLVDAMGPWMRAGFLFVYPGLGLGCKKWRPTWDQVMKQPLPKDVDYLSTRVQHDNDTDEDWFDGHCIEKGHVRGFDVGSAEGHDRCGELVVKAADGIAHKFKIRVTHRFPIPEDTYTLLGDNLHHFWAVGRRLPDQRFEKVSVIVMDNLIEAGRLKDLSLTACSRNVLV
;
A
#
# COMPACT_ATOMS: atom_id res chain seq x y z
N MET A 1 32.47 -1.51 13.62
CA MET A 1 31.96 -2.08 14.88
C MET A 1 30.52 -2.52 14.68
N THR A 2 30.30 -3.81 14.78
CA THR A 2 29.03 -4.51 14.63
C THR A 2 28.22 -4.42 15.92
N MET A 3 27.06 -3.76 15.89
CA MET A 3 26.06 -3.84 16.95
C MET A 3 24.86 -4.63 16.45
N GLY A 4 24.44 -5.59 17.27
CA GLY A 4 23.57 -6.68 16.88
C GLY A 4 22.12 -6.28 16.65
N GLN A 5 21.58 -6.74 15.52
CA GLN A 5 20.15 -6.93 15.37
C GLN A 5 19.72 -8.10 16.27
N MET A 6 19.07 -7.78 17.39
CA MET A 6 18.38 -8.78 18.21
C MET A 6 17.24 -9.40 17.39
N ASP A 7 17.40 -10.69 17.14
CA ASP A 7 16.52 -11.56 16.38
C ASP A 7 15.27 -11.93 17.22
N VAL A 8 14.25 -11.06 17.21
CA VAL A 8 12.96 -11.30 17.92
C VAL A 8 11.92 -12.00 17.02
N ASN A 9 12.22 -12.18 15.72
CA ASN A 9 11.25 -12.67 14.73
C ASN A 9 11.23 -14.20 14.53
N ARG A 10 12.23 -14.95 15.03
CA ARG A 10 12.30 -16.42 14.78
C ARG A 10 11.15 -17.24 15.41
N ASN A 11 10.52 -16.78 16.49
CA ASN A 11 9.66 -17.67 17.29
C ASN A 11 8.16 -17.74 16.89
N ILE A 12 7.64 -16.82 16.06
CA ILE A 12 6.21 -16.84 15.65
C ILE A 12 6.01 -17.63 14.34
N GLY A 13 6.96 -17.53 13.42
CA GLY A 13 6.96 -18.30 12.16
C GLY A 13 7.05 -19.81 12.37
N ASP A 14 7.80 -20.23 13.40
CA ASP A 14 7.99 -21.65 13.73
C ASP A 14 6.70 -22.33 14.20
N LEU A 15 5.84 -21.63 14.94
CA LEU A 15 4.57 -22.19 15.42
C LEU A 15 3.53 -22.33 14.29
N GLU A 16 3.47 -21.37 13.34
CA GLU A 16 2.57 -21.45 12.19
C GLU A 16 2.98 -22.56 11.20
N ASN A 17 4.29 -22.71 10.96
CA ASN A 17 4.84 -23.85 10.24
C ASN A 17 4.56 -25.16 10.97
N HIS A 18 4.64 -25.17 12.31
CA HIS A 18 4.29 -26.32 13.12
C HIS A 18 2.81 -26.70 12.98
N TYR A 19 1.85 -25.76 12.97
CA TYR A 19 0.43 -26.09 12.80
C TYR A 19 0.05 -26.58 11.41
N ARG A 20 0.60 -25.97 10.34
CA ARG A 20 0.39 -26.47 8.97
C ARG A 20 1.00 -27.87 8.82
N ARG A 21 2.24 -28.06 9.31
CA ARG A 21 2.88 -29.39 9.35
C ARG A 21 2.10 -30.37 10.21
N TYR A 22 1.53 -29.95 11.34
CA TYR A 22 0.77 -30.81 12.25
C TYR A 22 -0.56 -31.30 11.65
N ARG A 23 -1.32 -30.44 10.95
CA ARG A 23 -2.52 -30.87 10.21
C ARG A 23 -2.18 -31.88 9.11
N TYR A 24 -1.09 -31.62 8.38
CA TYR A 24 -0.60 -32.49 7.32
C TYR A 24 -0.04 -33.81 7.85
N GLN A 25 0.72 -33.78 8.94
CA GLN A 25 1.36 -34.94 9.60
C GLN A 25 0.37 -35.87 10.31
N ARG A 26 -0.81 -35.38 10.72
CA ARG A 26 -1.85 -36.19 11.38
C ARG A 26 -3.00 -36.64 10.47
N GLY A 27 -2.97 -36.32 9.17
CA GLY A 27 -4.03 -36.71 8.24
C GLY A 27 -5.43 -36.20 8.62
N ILE A 28 -5.53 -35.07 9.35
CA ILE A 28 -6.83 -34.51 9.76
C ILE A 28 -7.54 -33.99 8.50
N THR A 29 -8.54 -34.74 8.06
CA THR A 29 -9.42 -34.34 6.97
C THR A 29 -10.56 -33.53 7.54
N LEU A 30 -10.57 -32.23 7.24
CA LEU A 30 -11.67 -31.34 7.64
C LEU A 30 -12.95 -31.70 6.86
N PRO A 31 -14.13 -31.54 7.48
CA PRO A 31 -15.39 -31.73 6.80
C PRO A 31 -15.50 -30.75 5.63
N GLU A 32 -16.10 -31.22 4.54
CA GLU A 32 -16.51 -30.33 3.45
C GLU A 32 -17.74 -29.54 3.90
N VAL A 33 -17.71 -28.23 3.64
CA VAL A 33 -18.76 -27.30 4.01
C VAL A 33 -19.17 -26.51 2.78
N THR A 34 -20.48 -26.32 2.64
CA THR A 34 -21.06 -25.45 1.63
C THR A 34 -21.74 -24.25 2.30
N LEU A 35 -21.39 -23.05 1.85
CA LEU A 35 -22.13 -21.81 2.11
C LEU A 35 -22.80 -21.39 0.81
N SER A 36 -24.04 -20.93 0.85
CA SER A 36 -24.76 -20.46 -0.33
C SER A 36 -25.50 -19.16 -0.05
N ALA A 37 -25.79 -18.39 -1.10
CA ALA A 37 -26.65 -17.22 -1.00
C ALA A 37 -28.01 -17.56 -0.37
N PHE A 38 -28.54 -18.76 -0.65
CA PHE A 38 -29.80 -19.20 -0.05
C PHE A 38 -29.69 -19.39 1.46
N THR A 39 -28.63 -20.05 1.93
CA THR A 39 -28.45 -20.33 3.36
C THR A 39 -28.00 -19.11 4.15
N GLU A 40 -27.23 -18.21 3.54
CA GLU A 40 -26.66 -17.03 4.22
C GLU A 40 -27.59 -15.81 4.17
N ILE A 41 -28.35 -15.62 3.10
CA ILE A 41 -29.19 -14.41 2.89
C ILE A 41 -30.61 -14.71 2.37
N GLY A 42 -31.01 -15.98 2.25
CA GLY A 42 -32.37 -16.36 1.82
C GLY A 42 -32.66 -16.15 0.33
N GLN A 43 -31.66 -15.83 -0.49
CA GLN A 43 -31.86 -15.59 -1.93
C GLN A 43 -31.45 -16.78 -2.78
N ALA A 44 -32.21 -17.07 -3.83
CA ALA A 44 -31.86 -18.14 -4.77
C ALA A 44 -30.54 -17.84 -5.47
N GLU A 45 -29.65 -18.84 -5.57
CA GLU A 45 -28.33 -18.69 -6.19
C GLU A 45 -28.40 -18.18 -7.64
N SER A 46 -29.44 -18.58 -8.39
CA SER A 46 -29.69 -18.14 -9.76
C SER A 46 -30.00 -16.64 -9.89
N SER A 47 -30.49 -16.01 -8.81
CA SER A 47 -30.75 -14.56 -8.78
C SER A 47 -29.47 -13.73 -8.56
N ILE A 48 -28.41 -14.36 -8.04
CA ILE A 48 -27.13 -13.70 -7.81
C ILE A 48 -26.37 -13.62 -9.13
N LYS A 49 -26.12 -12.39 -9.57
CA LYS A 49 -25.47 -12.09 -10.85
C LYS A 49 -24.05 -12.65 -10.88
N VAL A 50 -23.23 -12.30 -9.90
CA VAL A 50 -21.81 -12.70 -9.83
C VAL A 50 -21.70 -14.19 -9.48
N PRO A 51 -21.17 -15.05 -10.37
CA PRO A 51 -21.15 -16.49 -10.11
C PRO A 51 -20.38 -16.87 -8.84
N LYS A 52 -19.25 -16.20 -8.55
CA LYS A 52 -18.45 -16.45 -7.35
C LYS A 52 -19.12 -16.03 -6.04
N GLN A 53 -20.24 -15.29 -6.09
CA GLN A 53 -21.02 -14.91 -4.91
C GLN A 53 -22.15 -15.92 -4.60
N ARG A 54 -22.42 -16.89 -5.49
CA ARG A 54 -23.56 -17.81 -5.38
C ARG A 54 -23.41 -18.82 -4.25
N SER A 55 -22.29 -19.54 -4.26
CA SER A 55 -21.98 -20.56 -3.28
C SER A 55 -20.49 -20.82 -3.20
N TYR A 56 -20.04 -21.32 -2.06
CA TYR A 56 -18.69 -21.78 -1.80
C TYR A 56 -18.79 -23.19 -1.25
N THR A 57 -18.06 -24.12 -1.85
CA THR A 57 -17.89 -25.48 -1.32
C THR A 57 -16.41 -25.77 -1.16
N GLY A 58 -16.02 -26.20 0.04
CA GLY A 58 -14.64 -26.57 0.29
C GLY A 58 -14.41 -27.09 1.71
N ARG A 59 -13.17 -27.48 1.98
CA ARG A 59 -12.75 -28.03 3.29
C ARG A 59 -12.15 -26.99 4.23
N SER A 60 -12.19 -25.71 3.86
CA SER A 60 -11.88 -24.66 4.83
C SER A 60 -12.89 -24.74 5.97
N PRO A 61 -12.47 -24.61 7.23
CA PRO A 61 -13.37 -24.79 8.37
C PRO A 61 -14.21 -23.53 8.58
N VAL A 62 -15.06 -23.21 7.61
CA VAL A 62 -15.98 -22.07 7.60
C VAL A 62 -17.26 -22.46 8.33
N ILE A 63 -17.87 -21.50 9.04
CA ILE A 63 -19.17 -21.69 9.70
C ILE A 63 -20.26 -20.82 9.06
N PRO A 64 -21.52 -21.27 9.00
CA PRO A 64 -22.62 -20.44 8.51
C PRO A 64 -22.82 -19.18 9.37
N CYS A 65 -23.36 -18.11 8.78
CA CYS A 65 -23.65 -16.86 9.51
C CYS A 65 -24.57 -17.09 10.72
N SER A 66 -25.59 -17.93 10.57
CA SER A 66 -26.53 -18.29 11.64
C SER A 66 -25.84 -18.92 12.87
N LEU A 67 -24.85 -19.79 12.64
CA LEU A 67 -24.04 -20.37 13.71
C LEU A 67 -23.10 -19.33 14.30
N ALA A 68 -22.44 -18.51 13.48
CA ALA A 68 -21.55 -17.46 13.94
C ALA A 68 -22.27 -16.47 14.87
N ASP A 69 -23.51 -16.11 14.53
CA ASP A 69 -24.36 -15.16 15.25
C ASP A 69 -25.01 -15.74 16.51
N THR A 70 -24.90 -17.04 16.74
CA THR A 70 -25.47 -17.69 17.92
C THR A 70 -24.68 -17.30 19.18
N PRO A 71 -25.30 -16.70 20.21
CA PRO A 71 -24.64 -16.44 21.48
C PRO A 71 -24.08 -17.73 22.11
N CYS A 72 -22.85 -17.70 22.62
CA CYS A 72 -22.26 -18.86 23.29
C CYS A 72 -23.12 -19.31 24.49
N ALA A 73 -23.78 -18.37 25.17
CA ALA A 73 -24.69 -18.65 26.27
C ALA A 73 -25.85 -19.58 25.87
N THR A 74 -26.39 -19.43 24.66
CA THR A 74 -27.49 -20.26 24.14
C THR A 74 -27.04 -21.71 23.90
N LEU A 75 -25.78 -21.91 23.50
CA LEU A 75 -25.21 -23.23 23.26
C LEU A 75 -24.76 -23.91 24.57
N GLY A 76 -24.44 -23.12 25.60
CA GLY A 76 -23.78 -23.59 26.80
C GLY A 76 -22.35 -24.10 26.55
N VAL A 77 -21.61 -24.41 27.61
CA VAL A 77 -20.20 -24.85 27.51
C VAL A 77 -20.07 -26.09 26.63
N GLN A 78 -20.97 -27.07 26.80
CA GLN A 78 -20.94 -28.31 26.04
C GLN A 78 -21.28 -28.08 24.56
N GLY A 79 -22.30 -27.29 24.24
CA GLY A 79 -22.65 -27.00 22.86
C GLY A 79 -21.55 -26.24 22.10
N VAL A 80 -20.90 -25.27 22.75
CA VAL A 80 -19.73 -24.59 22.16
C VAL A 80 -18.59 -25.57 21.90
N LEU A 81 -18.32 -26.46 22.86
CA LEU A 81 -17.28 -27.49 22.73
C LEU A 81 -17.56 -28.43 21.56
N ASP A 82 -18.78 -28.92 21.45
CA ASP A 82 -19.19 -29.88 20.42
C ASP A 82 -19.13 -29.24 19.03
N ARG A 83 -19.57 -27.98 18.88
CA ARG A 83 -19.46 -27.25 17.62
C ARG A 83 -18.01 -26.99 17.22
N LEU A 84 -17.14 -26.58 18.15
CA LEU A 84 -15.70 -26.42 17.89
C LEU A 84 -15.07 -27.73 17.40
N ASN A 85 -15.37 -28.83 18.09
CA ASN A 85 -14.87 -30.16 17.76
C ASN A 85 -15.36 -30.63 16.38
N ALA A 86 -16.66 -30.46 16.11
CA ALA A 86 -17.25 -30.81 14.82
C ALA A 86 -16.64 -30.01 13.66
N THR A 87 -16.53 -28.69 13.78
CA THR A 87 -15.98 -27.84 12.72
C THR A 87 -14.49 -28.08 12.49
N LEU A 88 -13.72 -28.38 13.54
CA LEU A 88 -12.27 -28.57 13.45
C LEU A 88 -11.84 -30.02 13.23
N GLY A 89 -12.79 -30.97 13.16
CA GLY A 89 -12.50 -32.39 13.03
C GLY A 89 -11.72 -32.95 14.22
N THR A 90 -12.03 -32.49 15.44
CA THR A 90 -11.35 -32.91 16.66
C THR A 90 -12.31 -33.49 17.70
N SER A 91 -11.80 -34.22 18.67
CA SER A 91 -12.55 -34.76 19.81
C SER A 91 -11.98 -34.28 21.15
N ARG A 92 -11.55 -33.00 21.20
CA ARG A 92 -10.87 -32.45 22.37
C ARG A 92 -11.85 -32.29 23.52
N THR A 93 -11.53 -32.86 24.68
CA THR A 93 -12.23 -32.63 25.94
C THR A 93 -11.23 -32.44 27.07
N SER A 94 -11.53 -31.54 28.02
CA SER A 94 -10.74 -31.36 29.27
C SER A 94 -11.41 -30.31 30.16
N ARG A 95 -11.32 -30.47 31.49
CA ARG A 95 -11.83 -29.49 32.48
C ARG A 95 -11.34 -28.06 32.22
N LYS A 96 -10.06 -27.89 31.86
CA LYS A 96 -9.48 -26.57 31.56
C LYS A 96 -10.10 -25.92 30.31
N ARG A 97 -10.40 -26.69 29.25
CA ARG A 97 -11.14 -26.16 28.08
C ARG A 97 -12.55 -25.71 28.49
N HIS A 98 -13.25 -26.45 29.34
CA HIS A 98 -14.55 -26.01 29.86
C HIS A 98 -14.44 -24.67 30.61
N THR A 99 -13.40 -24.47 31.42
CA THR A 99 -13.16 -23.19 32.10
C THR A 99 -12.94 -22.04 31.10
N ILE A 100 -12.16 -22.28 30.04
CA ILE A 100 -11.96 -21.28 28.97
C ILE A 100 -13.28 -20.95 28.29
N LEU A 101 -14.07 -21.96 27.90
CA LEU A 101 -15.36 -21.74 27.24
C LEU A 101 -16.37 -21.03 28.15
N LYS A 102 -16.30 -21.27 29.47
CA LYS A 102 -17.11 -20.55 30.46
C LYS A 102 -16.78 -19.05 30.49
N ASP A 103 -15.50 -18.68 30.48
CA ASP A 103 -15.08 -17.26 30.40
C ASP A 103 -15.60 -16.58 29.12
N PHE A 104 -15.63 -17.30 27.99
CA PHE A 104 -16.18 -16.76 26.73
C PHE A 104 -17.70 -16.54 26.80
N ILE A 105 -18.43 -17.41 27.52
CA ILE A 105 -19.86 -17.24 27.78
C ILE A 105 -20.11 -16.06 28.72
N GLU A 106 -19.33 -15.95 29.80
CA GLU A 106 -19.43 -14.86 30.78
C GLU A 106 -19.12 -13.48 30.14
N ARG A 107 -18.29 -13.44 29.09
CA ARG A 107 -18.02 -12.24 28.26
C ARG A 107 -19.10 -11.94 27.23
N ASN A 108 -20.17 -12.71 27.18
CA ASN A 108 -21.28 -12.57 26.23
C ASN A 108 -20.83 -12.62 24.76
N TYR A 109 -19.84 -13.45 24.44
CA TYR A 109 -19.42 -13.64 23.05
C TYR A 109 -20.40 -14.52 22.28
N ASP A 110 -20.55 -14.22 20.99
CA ASP A 110 -21.14 -15.14 20.03
C ASP A 110 -20.15 -16.25 19.64
N PHE A 111 -20.68 -17.30 19.03
CA PHE A 111 -19.88 -18.46 18.65
C PHE A 111 -18.85 -18.09 17.58
N GLY A 112 -19.14 -17.17 16.66
CA GLY A 112 -18.18 -16.69 15.66
C GLY A 112 -16.94 -16.08 16.29
N THR A 113 -17.11 -15.21 17.28
CA THR A 113 -16.02 -14.56 18.01
C THR A 113 -15.20 -15.57 18.80
N ALA A 114 -15.89 -16.48 19.51
CA ALA A 114 -15.23 -17.57 20.23
C ALA A 114 -14.42 -18.47 19.29
N TYR A 115 -15.04 -18.84 18.16
CA TYR A 115 -14.45 -19.68 17.13
C TYR A 115 -13.20 -19.03 16.53
N ALA A 116 -13.25 -17.75 16.16
CA ALA A 116 -12.11 -17.04 15.59
C ALA A 116 -10.88 -17.03 16.52
N LEU A 117 -11.11 -16.70 17.80
CA LEU A 117 -10.05 -16.64 18.81
C LEU A 117 -9.46 -18.01 19.14
N LEU A 118 -10.30 -19.04 19.22
CA LEU A 118 -9.88 -20.37 19.66
C LEU A 118 -9.36 -21.25 18.52
N ARG A 119 -9.86 -21.09 17.28
CA ARG A 119 -9.57 -21.99 16.14
C ARG A 119 -8.09 -22.28 15.93
N ARG A 120 -7.21 -21.29 16.08
CA ARG A 120 -5.76 -21.45 15.85
C ARG A 120 -5.03 -22.11 17.01
N VAL A 121 -5.55 -22.01 18.22
CA VAL A 121 -4.92 -22.51 19.46
C VAL A 121 -5.64 -23.73 20.03
N TRP A 122 -6.77 -24.14 19.44
CA TRP A 122 -7.61 -25.24 19.92
C TRP A 122 -6.87 -26.57 20.02
N ASN A 123 -5.94 -26.79 19.09
CA ASN A 123 -5.17 -28.03 18.97
C ASN A 123 -3.94 -28.10 19.89
N ILE A 124 -3.66 -27.07 20.69
CA ILE A 124 -2.59 -27.14 21.68
C ILE A 124 -2.90 -28.27 22.68
N HIS A 125 -1.91 -29.14 22.92
CA HIS A 125 -2.08 -30.29 23.82
C HIS A 125 -2.35 -29.87 25.26
N ASN A 126 -1.66 -28.84 25.75
CA ASN A 126 -1.86 -28.27 27.08
C ASN A 126 -2.88 -27.11 27.02
N PRO A 127 -4.09 -27.23 27.61
CA PRO A 127 -5.05 -26.14 27.59
C PRO A 127 -4.61 -24.89 28.35
N SER A 128 -3.72 -25.00 29.36
CA SER A 128 -3.20 -23.81 30.07
C SER A 128 -2.44 -22.89 29.13
N SER A 129 -1.69 -23.45 28.18
CA SER A 129 -1.00 -22.65 27.16
C SER A 129 -1.93 -21.96 26.16
N ILE A 130 -3.24 -22.25 26.13
CA ILE A 130 -4.18 -21.53 25.26
C ILE A 130 -4.34 -20.08 25.75
N GLN A 131 -4.68 -19.88 27.02
CA GLN A 131 -4.87 -18.54 27.58
C GLN A 131 -3.56 -17.76 27.59
N ASP A 132 -2.45 -18.40 27.99
CA ASP A 132 -1.13 -17.78 28.01
C ASP A 132 -0.71 -17.33 26.61
N GLU A 133 -0.99 -18.15 25.58
CA GLU A 133 -0.67 -17.81 24.19
C GLU A 133 -1.49 -16.62 23.68
N LEU A 134 -2.79 -16.57 23.97
CA LEU A 134 -3.65 -15.46 23.59
C LEU A 134 -3.16 -14.15 24.25
N ARG A 135 -2.91 -14.17 25.56
CA ARG A 135 -2.38 -13.01 26.30
C ARG A 135 -1.02 -12.57 25.76
N ARG A 136 -0.14 -13.52 25.45
CA ARG A 136 1.19 -13.24 24.89
C ARG A 136 1.09 -12.53 23.53
N ARG A 137 0.21 -13.00 22.63
CA ARG A 137 0.01 -12.38 21.31
C ARG A 137 -0.58 -10.99 21.40
N GLU A 138 -1.61 -10.83 22.23
CA GLU A 138 -2.23 -9.53 22.50
C GLU A 138 -1.21 -8.54 23.08
N GLY A 139 -0.44 -8.96 24.08
CA GLY A 139 0.60 -8.13 24.70
C GLY A 139 1.67 -7.68 23.70
N LYS A 140 2.13 -8.57 22.83
CA LYS A 140 3.10 -8.24 21.77
C LYS A 140 2.54 -7.25 20.73
N ASP A 141 1.29 -7.40 20.30
CA ASP A 141 0.68 -6.45 19.37
C ASP A 141 0.51 -5.07 20.02
N ARG A 142 0.07 -5.04 21.29
CA ARG A 142 -0.04 -3.81 22.08
C ARG A 142 1.30 -3.09 22.20
N GLU A 143 2.35 -3.80 22.60
CA GLU A 143 3.71 -3.25 22.72
C GLU A 143 4.22 -2.74 21.37
N ARG A 144 4.03 -3.51 20.29
CA ARG A 144 4.44 -3.11 18.95
C ARG A 144 3.73 -1.83 18.49
N ARG A 145 2.42 -1.71 18.72
CA ARG A 145 1.66 -0.50 18.38
C ARG A 145 2.07 0.72 19.20
N GLN A 146 2.36 0.53 20.49
CA GLN A 146 2.87 1.60 21.35
C GLN A 146 4.24 2.11 20.87
N LYS A 147 5.12 1.21 20.42
CA LYS A 147 6.44 1.55 19.87
C LYS A 147 6.40 2.08 18.43
N ALA A 148 5.30 1.85 17.71
CA ALA A 148 5.18 2.21 16.31
C ALA A 148 5.04 3.72 16.08
N LEU A 149 4.57 4.48 17.07
CA LEU A 149 4.40 5.93 16.99
C LEU A 149 5.44 6.62 17.88
N VAL A 150 6.35 7.39 17.28
CA VAL A 150 7.38 8.18 17.98
C VAL A 150 7.23 9.63 17.56
N GLY A 151 6.82 10.49 18.48
CA GLY A 151 6.39 11.85 18.16
C GLY A 151 5.25 11.84 17.14
N ASN A 152 5.39 12.60 16.04
CA ASN A 152 4.43 12.65 14.94
C ASN A 152 4.81 11.74 13.76
N ARG A 153 5.48 10.61 14.03
CA ARG A 153 5.95 9.70 12.97
C ARG A 153 5.73 8.24 13.32
N ILE A 154 5.37 7.46 12.32
CA ILE A 154 5.22 6.02 12.43
C ILE A 154 6.52 5.37 12.00
N VAL A 155 7.25 4.78 12.95
CA VAL A 155 8.59 4.20 12.74
C VAL A 155 8.55 2.73 12.31
N ASP A 156 7.37 2.11 12.28
CA ASP A 156 7.15 0.76 11.77
C ASP A 156 6.14 0.79 10.61
N PRO A 157 6.59 1.07 9.37
CA PRO A 157 5.71 1.03 8.19
C PRO A 157 5.15 -0.38 7.92
N ASP A 158 5.74 -1.40 8.53
CA ASP A 158 5.40 -2.82 8.42
C ASP A 158 4.28 -3.26 9.38
N LEU A 159 3.78 -2.33 10.20
CA LEU A 159 2.74 -2.56 11.17
C LEU A 159 1.53 -3.24 10.52
N ARG A 160 1.01 -4.27 11.19
CA ARG A 160 -0.14 -5.03 10.69
C ARG A 160 -1.42 -4.26 11.01
N PRO A 161 -2.49 -4.38 10.19
CA PRO A 161 -3.76 -3.72 10.50
C PRO A 161 -4.24 -4.13 11.88
N ARG A 162 -4.94 -3.26 12.61
CA ARG A 162 -5.44 -3.57 13.96
C ARG A 162 -6.41 -4.74 13.97
N ARG A 163 -7.29 -4.79 12.97
CA ARG A 163 -8.32 -5.81 12.82
C ARG A 163 -8.30 -6.40 11.41
N VAL A 164 -8.81 -7.61 11.30
CA VAL A 164 -9.02 -8.32 10.04
C VAL A 164 -10.37 -9.02 10.10
N TRP A 165 -11.02 -9.16 8.95
CA TRP A 165 -12.22 -9.98 8.82
C TRP A 165 -11.81 -11.44 8.60
N ASP A 166 -12.06 -12.29 9.59
CA ASP A 166 -11.89 -13.74 9.49
C ASP A 166 -13.10 -14.36 8.80
N LEU A 167 -12.94 -14.71 7.52
CA LEU A 167 -14.02 -15.25 6.69
C LEU A 167 -14.53 -16.60 7.17
N CYS A 168 -13.71 -17.38 7.89
CA CYS A 168 -14.18 -18.65 8.42
C CYS A 168 -15.17 -18.46 9.58
N SER A 169 -14.94 -17.46 10.42
CA SER A 169 -15.81 -17.13 11.56
C SER A 169 -16.92 -16.13 11.27
N ASN A 170 -16.82 -15.42 10.14
CA ASN A 170 -17.61 -14.25 9.81
C ASN A 170 -17.53 -13.11 10.85
N ARG A 171 -16.34 -12.87 11.40
CA ARG A 171 -16.08 -11.81 12.39
C ARG A 171 -14.85 -10.98 12.08
N VAL A 172 -14.95 -9.69 12.35
CA VAL A 172 -13.82 -8.78 12.46
C VAL A 172 -13.17 -9.00 13.81
N VAL A 173 -11.89 -9.34 13.79
CA VAL A 173 -11.13 -9.78 14.96
C VAL A 173 -9.77 -9.13 14.99
N PRO A 174 -9.12 -9.01 16.16
CA PRO A 174 -7.78 -8.45 16.26
C PRO A 174 -6.79 -9.21 15.38
N SER A 175 -5.92 -8.51 14.65
CA SER A 175 -5.02 -9.18 13.69
C SER A 175 -3.98 -10.08 14.36
N TRP A 176 -3.69 -9.87 15.65
CA TRP A 176 -2.73 -10.66 16.41
C TRP A 176 -3.13 -12.13 16.57
N ILE A 177 -4.39 -12.50 16.27
CA ILE A 177 -4.82 -13.91 16.29
C ILE A 177 -4.15 -14.73 15.19
N THR A 178 -3.68 -14.08 14.12
CA THR A 178 -3.12 -14.71 12.92
C THR A 178 -1.78 -14.09 12.54
N SER A 179 -0.84 -14.89 12.04
CA SER A 179 0.40 -14.42 11.42
C SER A 179 0.29 -14.29 9.89
N LYS A 180 -0.81 -14.77 9.28
CA LYS A 180 -1.10 -14.58 7.85
C LYS A 180 -1.49 -13.14 7.58
N ARG A 181 -0.91 -12.52 6.55
CA ARG A 181 -1.36 -11.20 6.08
C ARG A 181 -2.75 -11.37 5.45
N PRO A 182 -3.69 -10.44 5.70
CA PRO A 182 -5.01 -10.50 5.08
C PRO A 182 -4.93 -10.20 3.58
N THR A 183 -5.90 -10.70 2.82
CA THR A 183 -6.16 -10.24 1.45
C THR A 183 -6.96 -8.94 1.52
N PRO A 184 -6.41 -7.79 1.12
CA PRO A 184 -7.14 -6.54 1.16
C PRO A 184 -8.16 -6.44 0.01
N ILE A 185 -9.28 -5.78 0.29
CA ILE A 185 -10.29 -5.41 -0.69
C ILE A 185 -10.21 -3.90 -0.90
N SER A 186 -9.96 -3.50 -2.13
CA SER A 186 -10.12 -2.12 -2.59
C SER A 186 -11.44 -1.99 -3.36
N HIS A 187 -12.09 -0.83 -3.30
CA HIS A 187 -13.35 -0.64 -4.01
C HIS A 187 -13.63 0.82 -4.40
N ALA A 188 -14.40 0.98 -5.48
CA ALA A 188 -14.98 2.28 -5.81
C ALA A 188 -16.03 2.69 -4.77
N TRP A 189 -16.25 4.00 -4.65
CA TRP A 189 -17.34 4.53 -3.84
C TRP A 189 -18.60 4.66 -4.69
N VAL A 190 -19.75 4.35 -4.10
CA VAL A 190 -21.05 4.61 -4.73
C VAL A 190 -21.65 5.89 -4.15
N ASP A 191 -22.73 6.39 -4.75
CA ASP A 191 -23.39 7.61 -4.26
C ASP A 191 -23.86 7.48 -2.81
N GLU A 192 -23.87 8.58 -2.06
CA GLU A 192 -24.44 8.60 -0.71
C GLU A 192 -25.89 8.15 -0.70
N LYS A 193 -26.68 8.56 -1.70
CA LYS A 193 -28.07 8.10 -1.85
C LYS A 193 -28.19 6.61 -2.13
N ASP A 194 -27.13 5.98 -2.64
CA ASP A 194 -27.05 4.55 -2.96
C ASP A 194 -26.32 3.73 -1.89
N ARG A 195 -25.92 4.37 -0.78
CA ARG A 195 -25.28 3.74 0.38
C ARG A 195 -26.26 3.55 1.52
N VAL A 196 -25.96 2.57 2.36
CA VAL A 196 -26.64 2.32 3.63
C VAL A 196 -25.60 1.98 4.70
N ASP A 197 -25.82 2.52 5.89
CA ASP A 197 -25.00 2.26 7.07
C ASP A 197 -25.55 1.05 7.83
N VAL A 198 -24.93 -0.12 7.62
CA VAL A 198 -25.42 -1.38 8.19
C VAL A 198 -24.83 -1.63 9.57
N ARG A 199 -25.68 -1.94 10.54
CA ARG A 199 -25.28 -2.47 11.86
C ARG A 199 -25.22 -3.99 11.79
N THR A 200 -24.01 -4.54 11.71
CA THR A 200 -23.80 -5.98 11.48
C THR A 200 -23.13 -6.68 12.67
N PRO A 201 -23.50 -7.93 13.01
CA PRO A 201 -22.74 -8.76 13.95
C PRO A 201 -21.29 -9.00 13.52
N ILE A 202 -20.97 -8.85 12.22
CA ILE A 202 -19.63 -9.10 11.67
C ILE A 202 -18.56 -8.26 12.39
N ASN A 203 -18.82 -6.98 12.69
CA ASN A 203 -17.92 -6.13 13.49
C ASN A 203 -18.40 -5.96 14.94
N GLY A 204 -19.18 -6.90 15.46
CA GLY A 204 -19.76 -6.83 16.81
C GLY A 204 -20.78 -5.69 16.98
N LYS A 205 -21.32 -5.14 15.88
CA LYS A 205 -22.17 -3.94 15.84
C LYS A 205 -21.49 -2.70 16.43
N GLU A 206 -20.16 -2.70 16.56
CA GLU A 206 -19.42 -1.61 17.19
C GLU A 206 -19.57 -0.30 16.40
N TRP A 207 -19.55 -0.32 15.07
CA TRP A 207 -19.77 0.86 14.24
C TRP A 207 -20.63 0.54 13.02
N PRO A 208 -21.31 1.55 12.43
CA PRO A 208 -22.00 1.35 11.16
C PRO A 208 -21.00 1.03 10.03
N VAL A 209 -21.43 0.20 9.09
CA VAL A 209 -20.62 -0.22 7.93
C VAL A 209 -21.27 0.34 6.66
N PRO A 210 -20.68 1.38 6.03
CA PRO A 210 -21.23 1.96 4.81
C PRO A 210 -21.00 1.03 3.63
N ILE A 211 -22.07 0.50 3.05
CA ILE A 211 -22.04 -0.36 1.86
C ILE A 211 -23.13 0.03 0.85
N PRO A 212 -23.06 -0.41 -0.42
CA PRO A 212 -24.16 -0.20 -1.37
C PRO A 212 -25.47 -0.85 -0.90
N LYS A 213 -26.61 -0.18 -1.13
CA LYS A 213 -27.96 -0.64 -0.71
C LYS A 213 -28.37 -2.00 -1.27
N ASP A 214 -27.81 -2.38 -2.41
CA ASP A 214 -28.11 -3.58 -3.18
C ASP A 214 -27.13 -4.73 -2.92
N VAL A 215 -26.32 -4.64 -1.85
CA VAL A 215 -25.24 -5.59 -1.54
C VAL A 215 -25.37 -6.13 -0.13
N ASP A 216 -25.01 -7.41 0.04
CA ASP A 216 -24.88 -8.07 1.35
C ASP A 216 -23.42 -8.51 1.58
N LEU A 217 -22.91 -8.29 2.80
CA LEU A 217 -21.54 -8.65 3.17
C LEU A 217 -21.29 -10.16 3.07
N ASN A 218 -22.29 -11.00 3.29
CA ASN A 218 -22.13 -12.45 3.18
C ASN A 218 -21.90 -12.90 1.73
N LEU A 219 -22.40 -12.17 0.73
CA LEU A 219 -22.08 -12.45 -0.68
C LEU A 219 -20.60 -12.14 -0.98
N ILE A 220 -20.09 -11.02 -0.46
CA ILE A 220 -18.66 -10.67 -0.56
C ILE A 220 -17.81 -11.75 0.12
N ARG A 221 -18.23 -12.22 1.30
CA ARG A 221 -17.57 -13.32 2.02
C ARG A 221 -17.48 -14.58 1.15
N ILE A 222 -18.58 -15.00 0.52
CA ILE A 222 -18.60 -16.18 -0.38
C ILE A 222 -17.62 -15.99 -1.53
N GLU A 223 -17.62 -14.81 -2.17
CA GLU A 223 -16.69 -14.51 -3.26
C GLU A 223 -15.24 -14.58 -2.80
N MET A 224 -14.90 -14.00 -1.65
CA MET A 224 -13.54 -14.03 -1.13
C MET A 224 -13.10 -15.45 -0.75
N LEU A 225 -14.00 -16.28 -0.23
CA LEU A 225 -13.73 -17.69 0.04
C LEU A 225 -13.44 -18.47 -1.26
N ASN A 226 -14.20 -18.20 -2.34
CA ASN A 226 -13.95 -18.76 -3.68
C ASN A 226 -12.63 -18.27 -4.30
N LEU A 227 -12.11 -17.12 -3.86
CA LEU A 227 -10.76 -16.64 -4.22
C LEU A 227 -9.66 -17.20 -3.30
N GLY A 228 -10.01 -18.08 -2.36
CA GLY A 228 -9.07 -18.75 -1.45
C GLY A 228 -8.61 -17.90 -0.26
N ALA A 229 -9.28 -16.79 0.03
CA ALA A 229 -8.97 -15.95 1.19
C ALA A 229 -9.45 -16.61 2.49
N GLU A 230 -8.67 -16.46 3.56
CA GLU A 230 -9.07 -16.85 4.94
C GLU A 230 -9.29 -15.61 5.81
N TYR A 231 -8.40 -14.63 5.70
CA TYR A 231 -8.52 -13.33 6.35
C TYR A 231 -8.55 -12.25 5.29
N VAL A 232 -9.44 -11.30 5.44
CA VAL A 232 -9.61 -10.15 4.55
C VAL A 232 -9.41 -8.87 5.34
N TRP A 233 -8.92 -7.84 4.67
CA TRP A 233 -8.96 -6.48 5.20
C TRP A 233 -9.86 -5.64 4.30
N LEU A 234 -10.94 -5.14 4.88
CA LEU A 234 -11.88 -4.23 4.24
C LEU A 234 -11.98 -3.01 5.15
N ASP A 235 -11.61 -1.84 4.64
CA ASP A 235 -11.52 -0.58 5.38
C ASP A 235 -12.79 -0.27 6.19
N VAL A 236 -13.97 -0.35 5.55
CA VAL A 236 -15.27 -0.07 6.18
C VAL A 236 -15.63 -1.05 7.32
N LEU A 237 -15.03 -2.24 7.33
CA LEU A 237 -15.21 -3.24 8.38
C LEU A 237 -14.11 -3.25 9.43
N CYS A 238 -12.85 -3.05 9.03
CA CYS A 238 -11.68 -3.27 9.87
C CYS A 238 -11.21 -1.99 10.59
N LEU A 239 -11.54 -0.82 10.05
CA LEU A 239 -11.32 0.47 10.69
C LEU A 239 -12.59 0.92 11.42
N ARG A 240 -12.42 1.49 12.61
CA ARG A 240 -13.53 2.08 13.37
C ARG A 240 -14.12 3.25 12.58
N GLN A 241 -15.41 3.16 12.24
CA GLN A 241 -16.13 4.20 11.50
C GLN A 241 -16.83 5.18 12.45
N LYS A 242 -17.18 6.37 11.93
CA LYS A 242 -17.91 7.41 12.66
C LYS A 242 -19.29 6.91 13.11
N GLY A 243 -19.71 7.32 14.30
CA GLY A 243 -21.06 7.05 14.81
C GLY A 243 -21.19 5.68 15.49
N GLY A 244 -20.07 5.08 15.87
CA GLY A 244 -20.01 3.81 16.58
C GLY A 244 -20.01 3.92 18.11
N LEU A 245 -20.11 2.75 18.76
CA LEU A 245 -19.67 2.57 20.13
C LEU A 245 -18.19 2.93 20.23
N ARG A 246 -17.82 3.54 21.37
CA ARG A 246 -16.45 3.96 21.65
C ARG A 246 -15.85 4.89 20.57
N GLU A 247 -16.66 5.84 20.09
CA GLU A 247 -16.22 6.90 19.18
C GLU A 247 -15.00 7.68 19.74
N ASP A 248 -14.87 7.75 21.08
CA ASP A 248 -13.71 8.29 21.80
C ASP A 248 -12.38 7.68 21.35
N LEU A 249 -12.38 6.40 20.97
CA LEU A 249 -11.17 5.70 20.52
C LEU A 249 -10.82 5.95 19.06
N ARG A 250 -11.75 6.47 18.24
CA ARG A 250 -11.55 6.56 16.79
C ARG A 250 -10.35 7.42 16.44
N VAL A 251 -10.22 8.59 17.08
CA VAL A 251 -9.12 9.52 16.81
C VAL A 251 -7.77 8.88 17.15
N GLU A 252 -7.65 8.22 18.30
CA GLU A 252 -6.41 7.56 18.72
C GLU A 252 -6.08 6.33 17.86
N GLU A 253 -7.08 5.54 17.46
CA GLU A 253 -6.85 4.42 16.52
C GLU A 253 -6.42 4.94 15.15
N TRP A 254 -7.08 5.98 14.62
CA TRP A 254 -6.82 6.50 13.29
C TRP A 254 -5.45 7.16 13.14
N ARG A 255 -4.91 7.78 14.20
CA ARG A 255 -3.54 8.31 14.21
C ARG A 255 -2.49 7.31 13.74
N LEU A 256 -2.71 6.03 14.02
CA LEU A 256 -1.82 4.94 13.61
C LEU A 256 -2.37 4.16 12.42
N ASP A 257 -3.67 3.86 12.42
CA ASP A 257 -4.26 2.90 11.50
C ASP A 257 -4.52 3.51 10.11
N VAL A 258 -4.84 4.81 9.99
CA VAL A 258 -5.11 5.45 8.69
C VAL A 258 -3.82 5.66 7.87
N PRO A 259 -2.73 6.21 8.42
CA PRO A 259 -1.49 6.36 7.66
C PRO A 259 -0.86 5.02 7.26
N THR A 260 -1.20 3.91 7.92
CA THR A 260 -0.65 2.58 7.64
C THR A 260 -1.46 1.75 6.64
N ILE A 261 -2.59 2.27 6.12
CA ILE A 261 -3.49 1.56 5.19
C ILE A 261 -2.75 1.01 3.97
N GLY A 262 -1.96 1.84 3.28
CA GLY A 262 -1.23 1.41 2.09
C GLY A 262 -0.28 0.25 2.35
N GLY A 263 0.16 0.07 3.59
CA GLY A 263 1.02 -1.03 4.01
C GLY A 263 0.33 -2.38 3.99
N VAL A 264 -1.00 -2.39 4.13
CA VAL A 264 -1.83 -3.60 3.96
C VAL A 264 -1.80 -4.04 2.49
N TYR A 265 -1.93 -3.11 1.56
CA TYR A 265 -1.96 -3.36 0.11
C TYR A 265 -0.57 -3.66 -0.47
N ALA A 266 0.44 -2.87 -0.10
CA ALA A 266 1.81 -3.00 -0.60
C ALA A 266 2.46 -4.34 -0.25
N ARG A 267 2.05 -4.94 0.88
CA ARG A 267 2.60 -6.21 1.42
C ARG A 267 1.68 -7.41 1.19
N ALA A 268 0.52 -7.20 0.58
CA ALA A 268 -0.35 -8.30 0.20
C ALA A 268 0.21 -9.03 -1.03
N ALA A 269 0.02 -10.35 -1.06
CA ALA A 269 0.35 -11.14 -2.25
C ALA A 269 -0.57 -10.77 -3.43
N CYS A 270 -1.85 -10.50 -3.14
CA CYS A 270 -2.86 -10.12 -4.11
C CYS A 270 -3.85 -9.14 -3.48
N VAL A 271 -4.33 -8.16 -4.25
CA VAL A 271 -5.42 -7.25 -3.89
C VAL A 271 -6.66 -7.61 -4.68
N VAL A 272 -7.82 -7.62 -4.03
CA VAL A 272 -9.10 -7.80 -4.72
C VAL A 272 -9.76 -6.44 -4.92
N ILE A 273 -10.19 -6.13 -6.14
CA ILE A 273 -10.64 -4.78 -6.51
C ILE A 273 -12.07 -4.82 -7.08
N TYR A 274 -13.01 -4.12 -6.44
CA TYR A 274 -14.35 -3.88 -6.99
C TYR A 274 -14.42 -2.51 -7.68
N LEU A 275 -14.31 -2.49 -9.02
CA LEU A 275 -14.29 -1.24 -9.80
C LEU A 275 -15.65 -0.54 -9.90
N SER A 276 -16.77 -1.28 -9.82
CA SER A 276 -18.14 -0.73 -9.91
C SER A 276 -18.80 -0.47 -8.55
N GLY A 277 -18.04 -0.60 -7.45
CA GLY A 277 -18.52 -0.46 -6.07
C GLY A 277 -18.48 -1.79 -5.32
N LEU A 278 -18.22 -1.72 -4.01
CA LEU A 278 -18.02 -2.89 -3.14
C LEU A 278 -19.12 -3.94 -3.31
N GLY A 279 -18.75 -5.18 -3.64
CA GLY A 279 -19.67 -6.32 -3.77
C GLY A 279 -20.58 -6.29 -5.01
N ARG A 280 -20.54 -5.24 -5.84
CA ARG A 280 -21.37 -5.15 -7.04
C ARG A 280 -20.77 -5.91 -8.23
N PRO A 281 -21.61 -6.39 -9.16
CA PRO A 281 -21.13 -6.88 -10.45
C PRO A 281 -20.33 -5.81 -11.20
N LEU A 282 -19.24 -6.21 -11.84
CA LEU A 282 -18.46 -5.35 -12.72
C LEU A 282 -19.29 -5.01 -13.96
N ARG A 283 -19.62 -3.73 -14.08
CA ARG A 283 -20.38 -3.18 -15.22
C ARG A 283 -19.77 -1.85 -15.61
N LEU A 284 -19.78 -1.57 -16.90
CA LEU A 284 -19.38 -0.29 -17.48
C LEU A 284 -20.60 0.39 -18.07
N LYS A 285 -20.83 1.64 -17.67
CA LYS A 285 -21.79 2.55 -18.27
C LYS A 285 -21.07 3.81 -18.78
N ASP A 286 -21.70 4.50 -19.72
CA ASP A 286 -21.18 5.77 -20.22
C ASP A 286 -21.01 6.77 -19.07
N GLY A 287 -19.85 7.43 -19.04
CA GLY A 287 -19.46 8.37 -17.99
C GLY A 287 -18.90 7.73 -16.71
N ASP A 288 -18.94 6.40 -16.54
CA ASP A 288 -18.41 5.75 -15.33
C ASP A 288 -16.91 6.02 -15.13
N LEU A 289 -16.11 6.05 -16.21
CA LEU A 289 -14.66 6.31 -16.16
C LEU A 289 -14.32 7.78 -15.83
N ASP A 290 -15.22 8.70 -16.15
CA ASP A 290 -15.03 10.13 -15.90
C ASP A 290 -15.53 10.57 -14.51
N SER A 291 -16.34 9.73 -13.86
CA SER A 291 -16.85 9.98 -12.52
C SER A 291 -15.71 10.14 -11.49
N ASN A 292 -15.81 11.17 -10.66
CA ASN A 292 -14.90 11.38 -9.53
C ASN A 292 -14.93 10.24 -8.50
N ARG A 293 -15.95 9.36 -8.56
CA ARG A 293 -16.05 8.18 -7.69
C ARG A 293 -15.46 6.91 -8.31
N ASN A 294 -15.11 6.95 -9.59
CA ASN A 294 -14.45 5.86 -10.27
C ASN A 294 -13.17 5.47 -9.52
N TRP A 295 -12.90 4.17 -9.44
CA TRP A 295 -11.72 3.65 -8.76
C TRP A 295 -10.40 4.27 -9.27
N PHE A 296 -10.24 4.46 -10.58
CA PHE A 296 -9.02 5.02 -11.18
C PHE A 296 -8.83 6.52 -10.85
N ARG A 297 -9.91 7.21 -10.50
CA ARG A 297 -9.94 8.66 -10.25
C ARG A 297 -9.71 9.03 -8.80
N ARG A 298 -9.82 8.11 -7.83
CA ARG A 298 -9.70 8.46 -6.40
C ARG A 298 -8.24 8.53 -5.95
N ALA A 299 -7.89 9.51 -5.12
CA ALA A 299 -6.53 9.65 -4.59
C ALA A 299 -6.10 8.43 -3.75
N TRP A 300 -6.95 8.01 -2.80
CA TRP A 300 -6.67 6.89 -1.89
C TRP A 300 -6.38 5.57 -2.60
N THR A 301 -7.05 5.28 -3.72
CA THR A 301 -6.87 4.00 -4.43
C THR A 301 -5.50 3.86 -5.10
N LEU A 302 -4.70 4.94 -5.20
CA LEU A 302 -3.34 4.89 -5.77
C LEU A 302 -2.41 4.01 -4.94
N GLN A 303 -2.56 4.01 -3.62
CA GLN A 303 -1.80 3.13 -2.73
C GLN A 303 -2.41 1.73 -2.58
N GLU A 304 -3.58 1.49 -3.18
CA GLU A 304 -4.34 0.24 -3.03
C GLU A 304 -4.12 -0.74 -4.20
N ILE A 305 -3.22 -0.42 -5.13
CA ILE A 305 -2.97 -1.19 -6.35
C ILE A 305 -2.42 -2.60 -6.08
N GLY A 306 -1.55 -2.73 -5.07
CA GLY A 306 -0.84 -3.98 -4.77
C GLY A 306 0.19 -4.42 -5.82
N ARG A 307 0.74 -5.63 -5.62
CA ARG A 307 1.68 -6.28 -6.57
C ARG A 307 0.95 -7.11 -7.62
N ALA A 308 0.03 -7.97 -7.19
CA ALA A 308 -0.92 -8.68 -8.04
C ALA A 308 -2.35 -8.26 -7.68
N ARG A 309 -3.28 -8.43 -8.61
CA ARG A 309 -4.66 -7.98 -8.45
C ARG A 309 -5.66 -8.91 -9.12
N ILE A 310 -6.84 -9.02 -8.51
CA ILE A 310 -8.01 -9.72 -9.05
C ILE A 310 -9.14 -8.70 -9.12
N ILE A 311 -9.79 -8.59 -10.28
CA ILE A 311 -11.00 -7.79 -10.41
C ILE A 311 -12.18 -8.63 -9.92
N ALA A 312 -12.89 -8.12 -8.92
CA ALA A 312 -14.04 -8.78 -8.31
C ALA A 312 -15.36 -8.28 -8.90
N GLY A 313 -16.44 -9.01 -8.61
CA GLY A 313 -17.72 -8.82 -9.26
C GLY A 313 -17.73 -9.29 -10.71
N ASP A 314 -16.74 -10.10 -11.11
CA ASP A 314 -16.57 -10.54 -12.48
C ASP A 314 -17.75 -11.39 -12.97
N MET A 315 -18.17 -11.13 -14.20
CA MET A 315 -19.36 -11.71 -14.83
C MET A 315 -18.93 -12.40 -16.11
N PRO A 316 -19.48 -13.58 -16.49
CA PRO A 316 -19.07 -14.28 -17.71
C PRO A 316 -19.19 -13.47 -19.00
N ASP A 317 -20.15 -12.54 -19.05
CA ASP A 317 -20.43 -11.58 -20.12
C ASP A 317 -19.89 -10.17 -19.81
N GLY A 318 -19.01 -10.06 -18.82
CA GLY A 318 -18.50 -8.80 -18.30
C GLY A 318 -17.29 -8.25 -19.06
N PRO A 319 -16.86 -7.01 -18.72
CA PRO A 319 -15.77 -6.31 -19.39
C PRO A 319 -14.43 -7.06 -19.42
N MET A 320 -14.18 -7.94 -18.45
CA MET A 320 -12.95 -8.73 -18.36
C MET A 320 -12.86 -9.83 -19.43
N HIS A 321 -13.99 -10.23 -20.02
CA HIS A 321 -14.07 -11.28 -21.04
C HIS A 321 -14.35 -10.74 -22.45
N ALA A 322 -14.38 -9.41 -22.61
CA ALA A 322 -14.56 -8.78 -23.91
C ALA A 322 -13.45 -9.19 -24.89
N GLN A 323 -13.82 -9.56 -26.11
CA GLN A 323 -12.87 -9.91 -27.17
C GLN A 323 -12.27 -8.63 -27.77
N ARG A 324 -10.98 -8.72 -28.09
CA ARG A 324 -10.29 -7.67 -28.85
C ARG A 324 -10.68 -7.75 -30.32
N ILE A 325 -10.82 -6.59 -30.97
CA ILE A 325 -10.95 -6.51 -32.42
C ILE A 325 -9.57 -6.62 -33.07
N ASP A 326 -8.58 -5.95 -32.48
CA ASP A 326 -7.17 -5.96 -32.88
C ASP A 326 -6.24 -5.80 -31.66
N ASP A 327 -4.95 -5.49 -31.88
CA ASP A 327 -3.98 -5.39 -30.78
C ASP A 327 -4.28 -4.25 -29.79
N GLU A 328 -5.00 -3.20 -30.20
CA GLU A 328 -5.20 -1.97 -29.40
C GLU A 328 -6.65 -1.68 -29.02
N ASP A 329 -7.61 -2.23 -29.76
CA ASP A 329 -9.02 -1.85 -29.66
C ASP A 329 -9.96 -3.02 -29.34
N TYR A 330 -11.06 -2.65 -28.69
CA TYR A 330 -12.19 -3.50 -28.34
C TYR A 330 -13.43 -3.02 -29.07
N GLU A 331 -14.51 -3.81 -28.99
CA GLU A 331 -15.79 -3.54 -29.63
C GLU A 331 -16.32 -2.11 -29.43
N THR A 332 -16.05 -1.52 -28.26
CA THR A 332 -16.46 -0.15 -27.95
C THR A 332 -15.28 0.68 -27.48
N ALA A 333 -15.32 1.99 -27.79
CA ALA A 333 -14.34 2.96 -27.29
C ALA A 333 -14.27 2.97 -25.74
N LEU A 334 -15.40 2.71 -25.07
CA LEU A 334 -15.46 2.59 -23.61
C LEU A 334 -14.67 1.38 -23.10
N LEU A 335 -14.80 0.22 -23.75
CA LEU A 335 -14.03 -0.98 -23.41
C LEU A 335 -12.54 -0.79 -23.69
N THR A 336 -12.19 -0.21 -24.85
CA THR A 336 -10.81 0.17 -25.17
C THR A 336 -10.21 1.04 -24.07
N ARG A 337 -10.92 2.11 -23.67
CA ARG A 337 -10.45 3.01 -22.62
C ARG A 337 -10.34 2.31 -21.27
N PHE A 338 -11.30 1.46 -20.90
CA PHE A 338 -11.26 0.68 -19.66
C PHE A 338 -10.02 -0.21 -19.58
N HIS A 339 -9.71 -0.97 -20.63
CA HIS A 339 -8.53 -1.84 -20.66
C HIS A 339 -7.22 -1.04 -20.68
N LYS A 340 -7.19 0.11 -21.38
CA LYS A 340 -6.06 1.05 -21.34
C LYS A 340 -5.83 1.60 -19.91
N GLU A 341 -6.89 2.00 -19.20
CA GLU A 341 -6.79 2.44 -17.80
C GLU A 341 -6.32 1.30 -16.90
N LEU A 342 -6.89 0.10 -17.01
CA LEU A 342 -6.51 -1.08 -16.22
C LEU A 342 -5.03 -1.48 -16.41
N HIS A 343 -4.52 -1.39 -17.65
CA HIS A 343 -3.12 -1.64 -17.97
C HIS A 343 -2.21 -0.54 -17.41
N SER A 344 -2.64 0.73 -17.46
CA SER A 344 -1.83 1.86 -16.97
C SER A 344 -1.48 1.79 -15.47
N VAL A 345 -2.22 0.99 -14.69
CA VAL A 345 -2.01 0.74 -13.27
C VAL A 345 -0.86 -0.27 -13.01
N GLN A 346 -0.38 -1.00 -14.01
CA GLN A 346 0.85 -1.82 -13.90
C GLN A 346 2.07 -0.91 -14.04
N ARG A 347 2.86 -0.72 -12.98
CA ARG A 347 4.08 0.11 -13.03
C ARG A 347 5.21 -0.44 -12.17
N HIS A 348 6.43 -0.08 -12.56
CA HIS A 348 7.62 -0.44 -11.82
C HIS A 348 7.60 0.25 -10.44
N PRO A 349 8.02 -0.42 -9.36
CA PRO A 349 8.03 0.15 -8.01
C PRO A 349 8.81 1.45 -7.84
N ASN A 350 9.71 1.79 -8.77
CA ASN A 350 10.66 2.91 -8.69
C ASN A 350 10.27 4.11 -9.57
N HIS A 351 9.12 4.07 -10.24
CA HIS A 351 8.67 5.12 -11.15
C HIS A 351 7.96 6.26 -10.40
N ILE A 352 8.74 7.14 -9.77
CA ILE A 352 8.24 8.27 -8.98
C ILE A 352 7.39 9.23 -9.82
N PHE A 353 7.83 9.63 -11.01
CA PHE A 353 7.13 10.65 -11.79
C PHE A 353 5.84 10.12 -12.38
N ALA A 354 5.80 8.85 -12.78
CA ALA A 354 4.58 8.19 -13.19
C ALA A 354 3.56 8.14 -12.03
N VAL A 355 4.00 7.78 -10.82
CA VAL A 355 3.12 7.79 -9.63
C VAL A 355 2.57 9.20 -9.38
N LEU A 356 3.41 10.23 -9.45
CA LEU A 356 2.99 11.62 -9.27
C LEU A 356 2.04 12.09 -10.40
N ALA A 357 2.29 11.71 -11.65
CA ALA A 357 1.43 12.01 -12.79
C ALA A 357 0.06 11.32 -12.70
N ASP A 358 -0.03 10.16 -12.06
CA ASP A 358 -1.32 9.54 -11.73
C ASP A 358 -2.05 10.32 -10.64
N MET A 359 -1.33 10.80 -9.62
CA MET A 359 -1.92 11.63 -8.59
C MET A 359 -2.45 12.97 -9.12
N GLN A 360 -1.79 13.56 -10.13
CA GLN A 360 -2.29 14.74 -10.85
C GLN A 360 -3.72 14.54 -11.38
N LYS A 361 -4.01 13.35 -11.91
CA LYS A 361 -5.31 12.99 -12.50
C LYS A 361 -6.37 12.59 -11.48
N ARG A 362 -5.97 12.39 -10.21
CA ARG A 362 -6.86 11.91 -9.16
C ARG A 362 -7.56 13.03 -8.42
N VAL A 363 -8.66 12.70 -7.78
CA VAL A 363 -9.51 13.58 -6.96
C VAL A 363 -9.60 13.04 -5.55
N SER A 364 -9.76 13.94 -4.59
CA SER A 364 -9.94 13.62 -3.18
C SER A 364 -10.99 14.53 -2.56
N THR A 365 -11.59 14.09 -1.46
CA THR A 365 -12.51 14.92 -0.67
C THR A 365 -11.73 15.89 0.20
N ASN A 366 -10.72 15.41 0.92
CA ASN A 366 -9.74 16.26 1.57
C ASN A 366 -8.51 16.41 0.65
N PRO A 367 -8.04 17.63 0.33
CA PRO A 367 -6.82 17.81 -0.45
C PRO A 367 -5.59 17.05 0.10
N VAL A 368 -5.43 16.98 1.43
CA VAL A 368 -4.29 16.29 2.10
C VAL A 368 -4.26 14.80 1.77
N ASP A 369 -5.41 14.19 1.47
CA ASP A 369 -5.50 12.79 1.02
C ASP A 369 -4.64 12.50 -0.21
N LYS A 370 -4.39 13.49 -1.08
CA LYS A 370 -3.51 13.31 -2.24
C LYS A 370 -2.06 13.07 -1.82
N VAL A 371 -1.60 13.77 -0.78
CA VAL A 371 -0.26 13.59 -0.23
C VAL A 371 -0.21 12.26 0.54
N ALA A 372 -1.18 12.01 1.41
CA ALA A 372 -1.26 10.75 2.17
C ALA A 372 -1.36 9.51 1.26
N GLY A 373 -2.09 9.63 0.15
CA GLY A 373 -2.23 8.60 -0.89
C GLY A 373 -0.93 8.21 -1.60
N LEU A 374 0.11 9.04 -1.48
CA LEU A 374 1.44 8.77 -2.03
C LEU A 374 2.36 8.04 -1.06
N ALA A 375 2.05 8.01 0.25
CA ALA A 375 2.98 7.57 1.28
C ALA A 375 3.63 6.23 0.96
N PHE A 376 2.86 5.16 0.75
CA PHE A 376 3.43 3.85 0.44
C PHE A 376 4.02 3.71 -0.96
N ARG A 377 3.64 4.58 -1.90
CA ARG A 377 4.20 4.58 -3.27
C ARG A 377 5.59 5.19 -3.32
N LEU A 378 5.91 6.11 -2.40
CA LEU A 378 7.21 6.77 -2.29
C LEU A 378 8.19 6.04 -1.34
N GLN A 379 7.80 4.83 -0.89
CA GLN A 379 8.61 3.88 -0.13
C GLN A 379 9.38 4.49 1.07
N PRO A 380 8.70 5.21 1.99
CA PRO A 380 9.36 5.86 3.09
C PRO A 380 9.76 4.85 4.17
N HIS A 381 10.85 5.16 4.89
CA HIS A 381 11.31 4.35 6.04
C HIS A 381 10.48 4.60 7.30
N THR A 382 9.83 5.76 7.37
CA THR A 382 8.89 6.16 8.43
C THR A 382 7.68 6.81 7.79
N ILE A 383 6.47 6.63 8.32
CA ILE A 383 5.29 7.28 7.73
C ILE A 383 5.01 8.57 8.50
N PRO A 384 4.86 9.72 7.82
CA PRO A 384 4.38 10.94 8.45
C PRO A 384 3.05 10.74 9.17
N ALA A 385 2.81 11.48 10.26
CA ALA A 385 1.46 11.56 10.81
C ALA A 385 0.49 12.16 9.78
N TYR A 386 -0.78 11.82 9.92
CA TYR A 386 -1.85 12.37 9.08
C TYR A 386 -2.68 13.33 9.92
N HIS A 387 -2.73 14.59 9.51
CA HIS A 387 -3.62 15.58 10.09
C HIS A 387 -4.43 16.28 9.00
N GLU A 388 -5.75 16.22 9.11
CA GLU A 388 -6.66 16.82 8.11
C GLU A 388 -6.49 18.34 7.96
N SER A 389 -5.89 19.01 8.95
CA SER A 389 -5.67 20.46 9.00
C SER A 389 -4.32 20.92 8.46
N GLU A 390 -3.44 20.02 8.03
CA GLU A 390 -2.12 20.37 7.48
C GLU A 390 -2.24 21.11 6.15
N THR A 391 -1.28 22.00 5.88
CA THR A 391 -1.13 22.55 4.54
C THR A 391 -0.57 21.47 3.62
N LEU A 392 -0.93 21.54 2.33
CA LEU A 392 -0.45 20.58 1.34
C LEU A 392 1.07 20.60 1.18
N GLU A 393 1.68 21.78 1.28
CA GLU A 393 3.13 21.93 1.15
C GLU A 393 3.86 21.37 2.36
N ASP A 394 3.33 21.55 3.58
CA ASP A 394 3.94 20.98 4.78
C ASP A 394 3.84 19.46 4.77
N ALA A 395 2.65 18.92 4.46
CA ALA A 395 2.45 17.48 4.34
C ALA A 395 3.36 16.87 3.26
N TRP A 396 3.50 17.56 2.11
CA TRP A 396 4.40 17.15 1.03
C TRP A 396 5.86 17.17 1.48
N THR A 397 6.29 18.24 2.12
CA THR A 397 7.65 18.41 2.66
C THR A 397 8.01 17.26 3.58
N VAL A 398 7.18 16.98 4.60
CA VAL A 398 7.41 15.89 5.55
C VAL A 398 7.42 14.52 4.85
N LEU A 399 6.59 14.33 3.81
CA LEU A 399 6.60 13.10 3.02
C LEU A 399 7.89 12.94 2.20
N VAL A 400 8.42 14.02 1.61
CA VAL A 400 9.70 13.98 0.88
C VAL A 400 10.88 13.76 1.83
N ASP A 401 10.83 14.31 3.04
CA ASP A 401 11.83 14.07 4.09
C ASP A 401 11.82 12.60 4.56
N ALA A 402 10.66 11.96 4.57
CA ALA A 402 10.51 10.55 4.91
C ALA A 402 10.76 9.58 3.73
N MET A 403 10.70 10.09 2.50
CA MET A 403 10.79 9.32 1.25
C MET A 403 12.04 8.45 1.18
N GLY A 404 11.93 7.31 0.50
CA GLY A 404 13.08 6.44 0.24
C GLY A 404 14.24 7.21 -0.44
N PRO A 405 15.50 7.05 0.00
CA PRO A 405 16.64 7.81 -0.53
C PRO A 405 16.84 7.71 -2.05
N TRP A 406 16.48 6.58 -2.64
CA TRP A 406 16.53 6.35 -4.09
C TRP A 406 15.45 7.13 -4.85
N MET A 407 14.27 7.26 -4.25
CA MET A 407 13.16 8.03 -4.84
C MET A 407 13.48 9.52 -4.84
N ARG A 408 14.07 10.03 -3.75
CA ARG A 408 14.56 11.42 -3.67
C ARG A 408 15.62 11.72 -4.73
N ALA A 409 16.49 10.76 -5.04
CA ALA A 409 17.48 10.95 -6.09
C ALA A 409 16.83 11.25 -7.45
N GLY A 410 15.62 10.73 -7.72
CA GLY A 410 14.85 11.12 -8.91
C GLY A 410 14.60 12.64 -8.99
N PHE A 411 14.30 13.29 -7.86
CA PHE A 411 14.17 14.75 -7.85
C PHE A 411 15.50 15.47 -8.11
N LEU A 412 16.61 15.01 -7.55
CA LEU A 412 17.90 15.65 -7.78
C LEU A 412 18.37 15.49 -9.24
N PHE A 413 18.28 14.28 -9.80
CA PHE A 413 18.93 13.93 -11.07
C PHE A 413 18.03 13.93 -12.31
N VAL A 414 16.70 13.89 -12.15
CA VAL A 414 15.76 13.73 -13.28
C VAL A 414 14.77 14.88 -13.36
N TYR A 415 14.28 15.41 -12.24
CA TYR A 415 13.41 16.59 -12.27
C TYR A 415 14.20 17.82 -12.74
N PRO A 416 13.87 18.48 -13.85
CA PRO A 416 14.71 19.56 -14.38
C PRO A 416 14.41 20.94 -13.77
N GLY A 417 13.26 21.09 -13.12
CA GLY A 417 12.84 22.37 -12.57
C GLY A 417 13.59 22.75 -11.29
N LEU A 418 13.72 24.06 -11.08
CA LEU A 418 14.10 24.64 -9.80
C LEU A 418 12.95 24.53 -8.80
N GLY A 419 13.22 24.02 -7.61
CA GLY A 419 12.27 24.05 -6.50
C GLY A 419 11.90 25.47 -6.11
N LEU A 420 10.60 25.75 -5.96
CA LEU A 420 10.12 27.06 -5.53
C LEU A 420 10.11 27.25 -4.01
N GLY A 421 10.30 26.17 -3.25
CA GLY A 421 10.33 26.18 -1.78
C GLY A 421 11.67 26.60 -1.20
N CYS A 422 11.86 26.30 0.09
CA CYS A 422 13.15 26.51 0.78
C CYS A 422 14.26 25.62 0.21
N LYS A 423 13.93 24.39 -0.19
CA LYS A 423 14.86 23.43 -0.80
C LYS A 423 14.72 23.41 -2.34
N LYS A 424 15.65 24.07 -3.03
CA LYS A 424 15.69 24.28 -4.49
C LYS A 424 15.94 23.00 -5.29
N TRP A 425 16.58 22.00 -4.70
CA TRP A 425 16.86 20.74 -5.38
C TRP A 425 15.63 19.86 -5.66
N ARG A 426 14.50 20.09 -4.96
CA ARG A 426 13.27 19.29 -5.04
C ARG A 426 12.04 20.14 -5.39
N PRO A 427 11.02 19.57 -6.05
CA PRO A 427 9.81 20.31 -6.38
C PRO A 427 8.90 20.53 -5.16
N THR A 428 8.20 21.66 -5.16
CA THR A 428 7.05 21.92 -4.26
C THR A 428 5.84 21.08 -4.66
N TRP A 429 4.85 20.96 -3.78
CA TRP A 429 3.59 20.27 -4.09
C TRP A 429 2.91 20.89 -5.31
N ASP A 430 2.88 22.22 -5.38
CA ASP A 430 2.22 22.94 -6.46
C ASP A 430 2.88 22.66 -7.82
N GLN A 431 4.22 22.60 -7.85
CA GLN A 431 4.97 22.21 -9.04
C GLN A 431 4.66 20.78 -9.47
N VAL A 432 4.68 19.85 -8.51
CA VAL A 432 4.36 18.44 -8.77
C VAL A 432 2.95 18.29 -9.35
N MET A 433 1.99 19.10 -8.90
CA MET A 433 0.59 18.93 -9.29
C MET A 433 0.21 19.67 -10.58
N LYS A 434 0.91 20.75 -10.94
CA LYS A 434 0.54 21.61 -12.08
C LYS A 434 1.46 21.52 -13.28
N GLN A 435 2.71 21.08 -13.10
CA GLN A 435 3.70 21.06 -14.17
C GLN A 435 3.79 19.69 -14.84
N PRO A 436 4.16 19.62 -16.13
CA PRO A 436 4.51 18.35 -16.76
C PRO A 436 5.72 17.74 -16.04
N LEU A 437 5.59 16.46 -15.67
CA LEU A 437 6.63 15.70 -15.00
C LEU A 437 7.52 14.98 -16.03
N PRO A 438 8.83 14.80 -15.76
CA PRO A 438 9.72 14.06 -16.65
C PRO A 438 9.31 12.59 -16.72
N LYS A 439 9.84 11.87 -17.72
CA LYS A 439 9.73 10.42 -17.78
C LYS A 439 10.61 9.80 -16.70
N ASP A 440 10.14 8.69 -16.13
CA ASP A 440 10.94 7.91 -15.20
C ASP A 440 12.16 7.28 -15.87
N VAL A 441 13.15 6.95 -15.03
CA VAL A 441 14.36 6.25 -15.41
C VAL A 441 14.40 4.92 -14.67
N ASP A 442 14.71 3.83 -15.39
CA ASP A 442 14.64 2.48 -14.81
C ASP A 442 15.79 2.18 -13.84
N TYR A 443 16.94 2.83 -14.01
CA TYR A 443 18.15 2.60 -13.24
C TYR A 443 18.80 3.91 -12.79
N LEU A 444 18.44 4.36 -11.58
CA LEU A 444 19.16 5.42 -10.87
C LEU A 444 19.74 4.82 -9.59
N SER A 445 20.99 4.34 -9.66
CA SER A 445 21.64 3.62 -8.57
C SER A 445 22.27 4.56 -7.53
N THR A 446 21.61 5.68 -7.21
CA THR A 446 22.14 6.66 -6.25
C THR A 446 21.11 7.15 -5.23
N ARG A 447 21.58 7.75 -4.14
CA ARG A 447 20.76 8.08 -2.97
C ARG A 447 20.93 9.53 -2.54
N VAL A 448 19.81 10.16 -2.21
CA VAL A 448 19.80 11.42 -1.46
C VAL A 448 19.34 11.12 -0.03
N GLN A 449 20.22 11.38 0.92
CA GLN A 449 19.98 11.17 2.34
C GLN A 449 19.31 12.41 2.95
N HIS A 450 18.62 12.19 4.06
CA HIS A 450 17.98 13.23 4.85
C HIS A 450 18.20 12.92 6.32
N ASP A 451 18.57 13.93 7.09
CA ASP A 451 18.66 13.87 8.53
C ASP A 451 17.55 14.72 9.12
N ASN A 452 16.73 14.06 9.94
CA ASN A 452 15.57 14.66 10.55
C ASN A 452 15.90 15.60 11.71
N ASP A 453 17.06 15.42 12.35
CA ASP A 453 17.44 16.22 13.52
C ASP A 453 18.01 17.58 13.09
N THR A 454 18.69 17.59 11.95
CA THR A 454 19.33 18.79 11.37
C THR A 454 18.52 19.42 10.23
N ASP A 455 17.51 18.71 9.71
CA ASP A 455 16.81 19.06 8.46
C ASP A 455 17.79 19.24 7.28
N GLU A 456 18.88 18.47 7.26
CA GLU A 456 19.86 18.50 6.17
C GLU A 456 19.62 17.36 5.19
N ASP A 457 19.60 17.71 3.90
CA ASP A 457 19.68 16.73 2.81
C ASP A 457 21.10 16.70 2.26
N TRP A 458 21.62 15.53 1.94
CA TRP A 458 22.91 15.43 1.29
C TRP A 458 23.01 14.30 0.27
N PHE A 459 23.96 14.48 -0.62
CA PHE A 459 24.35 13.54 -1.65
C PHE A 459 25.82 13.15 -1.47
N ASP A 460 26.09 11.84 -1.39
CA ASP A 460 27.44 11.29 -1.42
C ASP A 460 27.67 10.64 -2.78
N GLY A 461 28.56 11.20 -3.60
CA GLY A 461 28.82 10.66 -4.93
C GLY A 461 29.79 11.50 -5.74
N HIS A 462 29.75 11.31 -7.06
CA HIS A 462 30.68 11.93 -7.98
C HIS A 462 30.41 13.42 -8.11
N CYS A 463 31.46 14.23 -7.99
CA CYS A 463 31.41 15.68 -8.10
C CYS A 463 32.46 16.17 -9.09
N ILE A 464 32.05 17.10 -9.96
CA ILE A 464 32.93 17.96 -10.74
C ILE A 464 32.75 19.37 -10.17
N GLU A 465 33.75 19.90 -9.49
CA GLU A 465 33.62 21.20 -8.83
C GLU A 465 33.46 22.36 -9.83
N LYS A 466 34.13 22.27 -10.98
CA LYS A 466 34.11 23.30 -12.04
C LYS A 466 34.01 22.66 -13.42
N GLY A 467 32.79 22.64 -13.96
CA GLY A 467 32.51 22.25 -15.34
C GLY A 467 31.83 23.38 -16.10
N HIS A 468 32.41 23.80 -17.22
CA HIS A 468 31.80 24.82 -18.08
C HIS A 468 30.75 24.16 -18.98
N VAL A 469 29.49 24.52 -18.76
CA VAL A 469 28.33 23.97 -19.50
C VAL A 469 27.93 25.00 -20.55
N ARG A 470 27.80 24.59 -21.81
CA ARG A 470 27.45 25.49 -22.93
C ARG A 470 26.51 24.84 -23.94
N GLY A 471 25.74 25.67 -24.65
CA GLY A 471 24.82 25.24 -25.70
C GLY A 471 23.37 25.07 -25.27
N PHE A 472 22.97 25.59 -24.09
CA PHE A 472 21.63 25.45 -23.54
C PHE A 472 20.94 26.75 -23.12
N ASP A 473 21.52 27.90 -23.47
CA ASP A 473 21.06 29.24 -23.11
C ASP A 473 19.63 29.56 -23.55
N VAL A 474 19.25 29.04 -24.72
CA VAL A 474 17.94 29.26 -25.31
C VAL A 474 17.06 28.05 -25.04
N GLY A 475 15.92 28.27 -24.38
CA GLY A 475 14.92 27.23 -24.16
C GLY A 475 14.33 26.72 -25.49
N SER A 476 13.83 25.48 -25.50
CA SER A 476 13.12 24.92 -26.66
C SER A 476 11.61 24.91 -26.42
N ALA A 477 10.84 25.47 -27.36
CA ALA A 477 9.38 25.44 -27.33
C ALA A 477 8.81 24.03 -27.60
N GLU A 478 9.54 23.21 -28.37
CA GLU A 478 9.07 21.90 -28.84
C GLU A 478 9.50 20.72 -27.96
N GLY A 479 10.29 20.96 -26.90
CA GLY A 479 10.70 19.91 -25.97
C GLY A 479 11.63 18.84 -26.57
N HIS A 480 12.23 19.12 -27.73
CA HIS A 480 13.25 18.27 -28.34
C HIS A 480 14.54 18.24 -27.51
N ASP A 481 15.26 17.12 -27.63
CA ASP A 481 16.59 16.97 -27.05
C ASP A 481 17.52 18.04 -27.63
N ARG A 482 18.16 18.79 -26.74
CA ARG A 482 19.20 19.75 -27.13
C ARG A 482 20.55 19.17 -26.76
N CYS A 483 21.51 19.26 -27.67
CA CYS A 483 22.88 18.83 -27.44
C CYS A 483 23.76 20.03 -27.10
N GLY A 484 24.70 19.83 -26.20
CA GLY A 484 25.67 20.82 -25.76
C GLY A 484 26.98 20.17 -25.38
N GLU A 485 27.84 20.94 -24.73
CA GLU A 485 29.16 20.49 -24.32
C GLU A 485 29.42 20.80 -22.85
N LEU A 486 30.03 19.83 -22.16
CA LEU A 486 30.64 20.00 -20.86
C LEU A 486 32.15 20.07 -21.05
N VAL A 487 32.78 21.15 -20.58
CA VAL A 487 34.24 21.30 -20.59
C VAL A 487 34.77 21.24 -19.16
N VAL A 488 35.62 20.26 -18.88
CA VAL A 488 36.24 20.05 -17.56
C VAL A 488 37.74 20.15 -17.69
N LYS A 489 38.38 20.92 -16.80
CA LYS A 489 39.85 20.99 -16.74
C LYS A 489 40.37 19.94 -15.77
N ALA A 490 41.30 19.11 -16.24
CA ALA A 490 42.05 18.18 -15.44
C ALA A 490 43.06 18.89 -14.51
N ALA A 491 43.62 18.15 -13.55
CA ALA A 491 44.60 18.68 -12.60
C ALA A 491 45.89 19.18 -13.28
N ASP A 492 46.22 18.63 -14.45
CA ASP A 492 47.35 19.07 -15.30
C ASP A 492 47.04 20.33 -16.13
N GLY A 493 45.82 20.86 -16.03
CA GLY A 493 45.34 22.04 -16.76
C GLY A 493 44.75 21.74 -18.14
N ILE A 494 44.75 20.48 -18.61
CA ILE A 494 44.19 20.10 -19.91
C ILE A 494 42.66 20.12 -19.85
N ALA A 495 42.04 20.81 -20.80
CA ALA A 495 40.59 20.88 -20.93
C ALA A 495 40.06 19.72 -21.77
N HIS A 496 39.18 18.91 -21.19
CA HIS A 496 38.47 17.83 -21.86
C HIS A 496 37.03 18.23 -22.16
N LYS A 497 36.55 17.87 -23.35
CA LYS A 497 35.19 18.14 -23.80
C LYS A 497 34.39 16.85 -23.83
N PHE A 498 33.19 16.90 -23.27
CA PHE A 498 32.23 15.81 -23.21
C PHE A 498 30.93 16.26 -23.87
N LYS A 499 30.33 15.36 -24.65
CA LYS A 499 29.01 15.60 -25.26
C LYS A 499 27.94 15.35 -24.21
N ILE A 500 27.03 16.30 -24.07
CA ILE A 500 25.91 16.24 -23.13
C ILE A 500 24.62 16.65 -23.84
N ARG A 501 23.47 16.26 -23.28
CA ARG A 501 22.17 16.72 -23.75
C ARG A 501 21.24 17.07 -22.59
N VAL A 502 20.18 17.79 -22.93
CA VAL A 502 19.02 18.03 -22.05
C VAL A 502 17.75 17.54 -22.73
N THR A 503 16.91 16.83 -21.99
CA THR A 503 15.63 16.27 -22.44
C THR A 503 14.43 17.11 -21.97
N HIS A 504 14.68 18.39 -21.66
CA HIS A 504 13.70 19.32 -21.10
C HIS A 504 13.81 20.73 -21.70
N ARG A 505 12.73 21.50 -21.54
CA ARG A 505 12.59 22.86 -22.11
C ARG A 505 13.32 23.98 -21.36
N PHE A 506 13.64 23.78 -20.08
CA PHE A 506 14.26 24.83 -19.26
C PHE A 506 15.66 25.20 -19.78
N PRO A 507 15.96 26.50 -19.99
CA PRO A 507 17.30 26.93 -20.38
C PRO A 507 18.30 26.72 -19.25
N ILE A 508 19.56 26.47 -19.61
CA ILE A 508 20.69 26.46 -18.69
C ILE A 508 21.67 27.51 -19.23
N PRO A 509 21.84 28.66 -18.55
CA PRO A 509 22.79 29.67 -18.98
C PRO A 509 24.20 29.11 -19.08
N GLU A 510 24.97 29.52 -20.08
CA GLU A 510 26.37 29.17 -20.25
C GLU A 510 27.17 29.77 -19.10
N ASP A 511 27.73 28.89 -18.27
CA ASP A 511 28.49 29.26 -17.09
C ASP A 511 29.32 28.06 -16.62
N THR A 512 30.18 28.31 -15.64
CA THR A 512 30.85 27.27 -14.86
C THR A 512 29.98 26.85 -13.69
N TYR A 513 29.61 25.58 -13.66
CA TYR A 513 28.79 24.97 -12.63
C TYR A 513 29.57 23.91 -11.85
N THR A 514 29.04 23.59 -10.68
CA THR A 514 29.33 22.35 -9.99
C THR A 514 28.36 21.28 -10.49
N LEU A 515 28.85 20.08 -10.77
CA LEU A 515 28.03 18.98 -11.26
C LEU A 515 28.12 17.79 -10.30
N LEU A 516 26.97 17.29 -9.87
CA LEU A 516 26.86 16.04 -9.12
C LEU A 516 26.42 14.95 -10.09
N GLY A 517 27.08 13.80 -10.09
CA GLY A 517 26.85 12.70 -11.02
C GLY A 517 26.38 11.45 -10.31
N ASP A 518 25.48 10.71 -10.96
CA ASP A 518 25.12 9.37 -10.50
C ASP A 518 26.29 8.38 -10.67
N ASN A 519 26.11 7.17 -10.13
CA ASN A 519 27.16 6.14 -10.11
C ASN A 519 27.54 5.62 -11.51
N LEU A 520 26.68 5.82 -12.51
CA LEU A 520 26.94 5.45 -13.89
C LEU A 520 27.44 6.62 -14.75
N HIS A 521 27.57 7.82 -14.17
CA HIS A 521 27.93 9.06 -14.86
C HIS A 521 26.99 9.42 -16.02
N HIS A 522 25.76 8.92 -15.98
CA HIS A 522 24.76 9.14 -17.02
C HIS A 522 23.92 10.37 -16.70
N PHE A 523 23.49 10.52 -15.44
CA PHE A 523 22.64 11.60 -14.99
C PHE A 523 23.41 12.56 -14.10
N TRP A 524 23.28 13.85 -14.38
CA TRP A 524 24.01 14.89 -13.68
C TRP A 524 23.07 16.01 -13.22
N ALA A 525 23.14 16.35 -11.94
CA ALA A 525 22.55 17.56 -11.41
C ALA A 525 23.54 18.71 -11.60
N VAL A 526 23.11 19.77 -12.29
CA VAL A 526 23.88 21.00 -12.50
C VAL A 526 23.48 21.99 -11.43
N GLY A 527 24.45 22.58 -10.74
CA GLY A 527 24.18 23.53 -9.67
C GLY A 527 25.33 24.49 -9.39
N ARG A 528 25.11 25.39 -8.44
CA ARG A 528 26.09 26.36 -7.97
C ARG A 528 26.54 25.99 -6.57
N ARG A 529 27.84 26.15 -6.33
CA ARG A 529 28.41 26.10 -4.98
C ARG A 529 28.19 27.44 -4.30
N LEU A 530 27.45 27.44 -3.21
CA LEU A 530 27.24 28.63 -2.37
C LEU A 530 28.50 28.94 -1.55
N PRO A 531 28.66 30.16 -1.00
CA PRO A 531 29.83 30.53 -0.19
C PRO A 531 30.07 29.60 1.01
N ASP A 532 29.01 29.04 1.59
CA ASP A 532 29.04 28.07 2.69
C ASP A 532 29.23 26.62 2.24
N GLN A 533 29.63 26.41 0.98
CA GLN A 533 29.88 25.11 0.35
C GLN A 533 28.65 24.25 0.06
N ARG A 534 27.43 24.75 0.30
CA ARG A 534 26.20 24.01 -0.07
C ARG A 534 25.96 24.03 -1.58
N PHE A 535 25.28 23.00 -2.07
CA PHE A 535 24.95 22.83 -3.48
C PHE A 535 23.52 23.30 -3.75
N GLU A 536 23.38 24.39 -4.49
CA GLU A 536 22.09 24.88 -4.99
C GLU A 536 21.89 24.37 -6.41
N LYS A 537 20.89 23.50 -6.60
CA LYS A 537 20.58 22.95 -7.92
C LYS A 537 20.08 24.06 -8.86
N VAL A 538 20.48 23.98 -10.13
CA VAL A 538 20.01 24.82 -11.24
C VAL A 538 19.17 24.01 -12.24
N SER A 539 19.67 22.85 -12.67
CA SER A 539 19.01 21.99 -13.67
C SER A 539 19.59 20.58 -13.66
N VAL A 540 19.26 19.76 -14.66
CA VAL A 540 19.84 18.43 -14.90
C VAL A 540 20.34 18.31 -16.34
N ILE A 541 21.35 17.48 -16.56
CA ILE A 541 21.87 17.12 -17.90
C ILE A 541 22.10 15.60 -17.97
N VAL A 542 22.18 15.09 -19.19
CA VAL A 542 22.40 13.67 -19.47
C VAL A 542 23.65 13.51 -20.34
N MET A 543 24.46 12.50 -20.05
CA MET A 543 25.62 12.09 -20.85
C MET A 543 25.31 10.77 -21.58
N ASP A 544 24.94 10.86 -22.85
CA ASP A 544 24.31 9.75 -23.60
C ASP A 544 25.18 8.53 -23.88
N ASN A 545 26.50 8.69 -23.83
CA ASN A 545 27.40 7.69 -24.33
C ASN A 545 28.15 7.06 -23.16
N LEU A 546 28.00 5.73 -22.98
CA LEU A 546 28.81 4.95 -22.03
C LEU A 546 30.31 5.15 -22.27
N ILE A 547 30.72 5.49 -23.50
CA ILE A 547 32.09 5.85 -23.83
C ILE A 547 32.48 7.21 -23.23
N GLU A 548 31.60 8.21 -23.24
CA GLU A 548 31.89 9.52 -22.62
C GLU A 548 31.92 9.40 -21.09
N ALA A 549 30.98 8.66 -20.51
CA ALA A 549 30.96 8.32 -19.08
C ALA A 549 32.23 7.54 -18.68
N GLY A 550 32.65 6.56 -19.48
CA GLY A 550 33.89 5.82 -19.31
C GLY A 550 35.13 6.72 -19.39
N ARG A 551 35.22 7.58 -20.41
CA ARG A 551 36.31 8.54 -20.57
C ARG A 551 36.42 9.49 -19.39
N LEU A 552 35.30 10.00 -18.87
CA LEU A 552 35.29 10.88 -17.70
C LEU A 552 35.86 10.17 -16.47
N LYS A 553 35.50 8.90 -16.29
CA LYS A 553 36.01 8.04 -15.21
C LYS A 553 37.50 7.74 -15.34
N ASP A 554 37.95 7.36 -16.54
CA ASP A 554 39.35 7.02 -16.82
C ASP A 554 40.28 8.21 -16.59
N LEU A 555 39.80 9.42 -16.91
CA LEU A 555 40.53 10.66 -16.68
C LEU A 555 40.52 11.12 -15.21
N SER A 556 39.84 10.40 -14.30
CA SER A 556 39.74 10.72 -12.87
C SER A 556 39.29 12.16 -12.60
N LEU A 557 38.41 12.70 -13.45
CA LEU A 557 37.94 14.10 -13.38
C LEU A 557 36.81 14.31 -12.38
N THR A 558 36.41 13.25 -11.68
CA THR A 558 35.37 13.29 -10.66
C THR A 558 35.97 12.88 -9.32
N ALA A 559 35.61 13.60 -8.27
CA ALA A 559 35.93 13.22 -6.90
C ALA A 559 34.67 12.73 -6.19
N CYS A 560 34.78 11.72 -5.32
CA CYS A 560 33.69 11.39 -4.41
C CYS A 560 33.66 12.44 -3.30
N SER A 561 32.56 13.18 -3.17
CA SER A 561 32.38 14.17 -2.12
C SER A 561 30.98 14.11 -1.51
N ARG A 562 30.88 14.58 -0.26
CA ARG A 562 29.61 14.80 0.43
C ARG A 562 29.13 16.21 0.15
N ASN A 563 27.91 16.34 -0.37
CA ASN A 563 27.33 17.61 -0.81
C ASN A 563 26.01 17.85 -0.10
N VAL A 564 25.97 18.84 0.79
CA VAL A 564 24.72 19.31 1.41
C VAL A 564 23.90 20.06 0.37
N LEU A 565 22.64 19.68 0.21
CA LEU A 565 21.74 20.18 -0.83
C LEU A 565 20.84 21.28 -0.26
N VAL A 566 20.60 22.31 -1.07
CA VAL A 566 19.67 23.40 -0.74
C VAL A 566 18.64 23.67 -1.82
#